data_AF-A0A1S1QVD7-F1
#
_entry.id   AF-A0A1S1QVD7-F1
#
_cell.length_a   1.000
_cell.length_b   1.000
_cell.length_c   1.000
_cell.angle_alpha   90.00
_cell.angle_beta   90.00
_cell.angle_gamma   90.00
#
_symmetry.space_group_name_H-M   'P 1'
#
loop_
_entity.id
_entity.type
_entity.pdbx_description
1 polymer ?
#
loop_
_entity_poly.entity_id
_entity_poly.type
_entity_poly.pdbx_seq_one_letter_code
_entity_poly.pdbx_strand_id
1 'polypeptide(L)'
;MSIFSSGNFGAWRTPGGDSPLVATYTTDSGDHTLTIRPGADVGDLAAILGTMPADAVFSEHFGDVDLVLIFRQDPGVSVVVPAGANPSAGPAAASIPRP
;
A
#
# COMPACT_ATOMS: atom_id res chain seq x y z
N MET A 1 23.61 -8.42 28.20
CA MET A 1 22.19 -8.49 28.61
C MET A 1 21.41 -7.73 27.56
N SER A 2 20.62 -8.42 26.73
CA SER A 2 19.82 -7.79 25.67
C SER A 2 18.41 -7.63 26.21
N ILE A 3 17.97 -6.39 26.43
CA ILE A 3 16.63 -6.06 26.97
C ILE A 3 15.54 -6.08 25.89
N PHE A 4 15.93 -6.23 24.62
CA PHE A 4 15.01 -6.40 23.52
C PHE A 4 14.95 -7.88 23.18
N SER A 5 13.90 -8.55 23.68
CA SER A 5 13.49 -9.84 23.14
C SER A 5 13.18 -9.65 21.66
N SER A 6 13.96 -10.25 20.78
CA SER A 6 13.67 -10.42 19.34
C SER A 6 12.48 -11.37 19.09
N GLY A 7 11.54 -11.40 20.04
CA GLY A 7 10.42 -12.32 20.11
C GLY A 7 9.20 -11.71 19.45
N ASN A 8 8.87 -12.26 18.28
CA ASN A 8 7.52 -12.34 17.73
C ASN A 8 6.81 -10.98 17.48
N PHE A 9 6.84 -10.52 16.23
CA PHE A 9 5.97 -9.46 15.71
C PHE A 9 4.47 -9.71 15.98
N GLY A 10 4.09 -10.92 16.42
CA GLY A 10 2.73 -11.27 16.85
C GLY A 10 2.21 -10.51 18.06
N ALA A 11 3.04 -9.88 18.89
CA ALA A 11 2.55 -9.07 20.03
C ALA A 11 1.88 -7.74 19.61
N TRP A 12 2.14 -7.28 18.38
CA TRP A 12 1.50 -6.09 17.79
C TRP A 12 0.33 -6.42 16.87
N ARG A 13 0.08 -7.71 16.61
CA ARG A 13 -1.15 -8.13 15.92
C ARG A 13 -2.28 -7.92 16.90
N THR A 14 -3.10 -6.90 16.66
CA THR A 14 -4.28 -6.61 17.48
C THR A 14 -5.11 -7.89 17.62
N PRO A 15 -5.24 -8.51 18.81
CA PRO A 15 -6.04 -9.71 18.99
C PRO A 15 -7.51 -9.28 19.04
N GLY A 16 -8.15 -9.19 17.86
CA GLY A 16 -9.49 -8.63 17.79
C GLY A 16 -10.08 -8.65 16.40
N GLY A 17 -10.79 -9.76 16.12
CA GLY A 17 -11.80 -9.88 15.07
C GLY A 17 -11.32 -10.63 13.83
N ASP A 18 -12.21 -11.44 13.26
CA ASP A 18 -12.08 -12.13 11.95
C ASP A 18 -11.90 -11.16 10.75
N SER A 19 -11.68 -9.87 11.01
CA SER A 19 -11.53 -8.83 10.01
C SER A 19 -10.07 -8.72 9.56
N PRO A 20 -9.82 -8.64 8.24
CA PRO A 20 -8.46 -8.54 7.70
C PRO A 20 -7.75 -7.28 8.19
N LEU A 21 -6.43 -7.38 8.36
CA LEU A 21 -5.57 -6.27 8.82
C LEU A 21 -5.32 -5.23 7.72
N VAL A 22 -5.46 -5.63 6.46
CA VAL A 22 -5.49 -4.74 5.32
C VAL A 22 -6.73 -5.09 4.51
N ALA A 23 -7.57 -4.09 4.23
CA ALA A 23 -8.80 -4.27 3.47
C ALA A 23 -8.91 -3.17 2.41
N THR A 24 -9.42 -3.53 1.24
CA THR A 24 -9.83 -2.54 0.25
C THR A 24 -11.33 -2.60 0.02
N TYR A 25 -11.96 -1.44 -0.18
CA TYR A 25 -13.32 -1.33 -0.67
C TYR A 25 -13.36 -0.31 -1.80
N THR A 26 -14.23 -0.55 -2.78
CA THR A 26 -14.48 0.40 -3.87
C THR A 26 -15.83 1.07 -3.63
N THR A 27 -15.87 2.40 -3.69
CA THR A 27 -17.12 3.17 -3.61
C THR A 27 -17.91 3.11 -4.91
N ASP A 28 -19.18 3.49 -4.86
CA ASP A 28 -20.00 3.69 -6.07
C ASP A 28 -19.44 4.80 -6.99
N SER A 29 -18.60 5.71 -6.46
CA SER A 29 -17.89 6.74 -7.23
C SER A 29 -16.64 6.23 -7.95
N GLY A 30 -16.23 4.97 -7.72
CA GLY A 30 -15.00 4.41 -8.28
C GLY A 30 -13.74 4.75 -7.49
N ASP A 31 -13.88 5.32 -6.29
CA ASP A 31 -12.76 5.55 -5.39
C ASP A 31 -12.40 4.25 -4.67
N HIS A 32 -11.11 3.96 -4.54
CA HIS A 32 -10.60 2.81 -3.82
C HIS A 32 -10.10 3.23 -2.44
N THR A 33 -10.77 2.76 -1.41
CA THR A 33 -10.35 2.99 -0.04
C THR A 33 -9.58 1.79 0.46
N LEU A 34 -8.43 2.03 1.06
CA LEU A 34 -7.54 1.05 1.66
C LEU A 34 -7.43 1.33 3.15
N THR A 35 -7.88 0.39 3.99
CA THR A 35 -7.76 0.46 5.44
C THR A 35 -6.63 -0.45 5.91
N ILE A 36 -5.71 0.09 6.69
CA ILE A 36 -4.54 -0.58 7.26
C ILE A 36 -4.66 -0.50 8.79
N ARG A 37 -4.82 -1.65 9.43
CA ARG A 37 -4.95 -1.78 10.88
C ARG A 37 -3.58 -1.99 11.52
N PRO A 38 -3.37 -1.58 12.77
CA PRO A 38 -2.14 -1.86 13.51
C PRO A 38 -1.82 -3.35 13.52
N GLY A 39 -0.56 -3.64 13.17
CA GLY A 39 -0.04 -4.99 13.05
C GLY A 39 -0.09 -5.56 11.64
N ALA A 40 -0.65 -4.89 10.63
CA ALA A 40 -0.49 -5.27 9.23
C ALA A 40 0.99 -5.38 8.85
N ASP A 41 1.36 -6.41 8.08
CA ASP A 41 2.72 -6.53 7.54
C ASP A 41 2.81 -6.15 6.06
N VAL A 42 4.04 -6.04 5.56
CA VAL A 42 4.33 -5.63 4.18
C VAL A 42 3.73 -6.60 3.16
N GLY A 43 3.67 -7.89 3.47
CA GLY A 43 3.02 -8.91 2.64
C GLY A 43 1.51 -8.70 2.53
N ASP A 44 0.84 -8.43 3.66
CA ASP A 44 -0.59 -8.09 3.67
C ASP A 44 -0.87 -6.85 2.79
N LEU A 45 -0.04 -5.82 2.94
CA LEU A 45 -0.16 -4.58 2.19
C LEU A 45 0.12 -4.78 0.69
N ALA A 46 1.19 -5.49 0.35
CA ALA A 46 1.56 -5.76 -1.04
C ALA A 46 0.50 -6.62 -1.75
N ALA A 47 -0.07 -7.60 -1.06
CA ALA A 47 -1.14 -8.43 -1.60
C ALA A 47 -2.37 -7.59 -1.97
N ILE A 48 -2.80 -6.68 -1.08
CA ILE A 48 -3.97 -5.82 -1.35
C ILE A 48 -3.67 -4.77 -2.42
N LEU A 49 -2.52 -4.08 -2.35
CA LEU A 49 -2.12 -3.11 -3.37
C LEU A 49 -2.02 -3.76 -4.77
N GLY A 50 -1.59 -5.01 -4.86
CA GLY A 50 -1.55 -5.76 -6.12
C GLY A 50 -2.92 -6.05 -6.74
N THR A 51 -4.02 -5.89 -5.97
CA THR A 51 -5.39 -6.03 -6.49
C THR A 51 -6.01 -4.71 -6.93
N MET A 52 -5.38 -3.57 -6.61
CA MET A 52 -5.88 -2.24 -6.96
C MET A 52 -5.50 -1.87 -8.41
N PRO A 53 -6.23 -0.96 -9.06
CA PRO A 53 -5.87 -0.51 -10.40
C PRO A 53 -4.49 0.16 -10.43
N ALA A 54 -3.70 -0.15 -11.46
CA ALA A 54 -2.35 0.40 -11.60
C ALA A 54 -2.32 1.92 -11.88
N ASP A 55 -3.45 2.49 -12.29
CA ASP A 55 -3.68 3.92 -12.53
C ASP A 55 -4.34 4.63 -11.32
N ALA A 56 -4.56 3.93 -10.22
CA ALA A 56 -5.11 4.51 -9.00
C ALA A 56 -4.02 5.35 -8.30
N VAL A 57 -4.31 6.64 -8.11
CA VAL A 57 -3.39 7.60 -7.48
C VAL A 57 -3.86 7.91 -6.07
N PHE A 58 -2.94 7.86 -5.11
CA PHE A 58 -3.21 8.27 -3.73
C PHE A 58 -3.65 9.73 -3.70
N SER A 59 -4.85 9.98 -3.16
CA SER A 59 -5.46 11.32 -3.09
C SER A 59 -5.44 11.88 -1.67
N GLU A 60 -5.77 11.06 -0.68
CA GLU A 60 -5.94 11.53 0.70
C GLU A 60 -5.80 10.38 1.71
N HIS A 61 -5.48 10.73 2.95
CA HIS A 61 -5.43 9.82 4.08
C HIS A 61 -6.22 10.35 5.28
N PHE A 62 -6.70 9.47 6.14
CA PHE A 62 -7.26 9.80 7.44
C PHE A 62 -7.15 8.63 8.41
N GLY A 63 -7.43 8.88 9.68
CA GLY A 63 -7.43 7.87 10.72
C GLY A 63 -6.30 8.06 11.73
N ASP A 64 -6.59 7.67 12.97
CA ASP A 64 -5.71 7.81 14.12
C ASP A 64 -5.10 6.45 14.49
N VAL A 65 -5.97 5.44 14.68
CA VAL A 65 -5.57 4.06 14.98
C VAL A 65 -5.49 3.21 13.72
N ASP A 66 -6.58 3.19 12.94
CA ASP A 66 -6.61 2.54 11.63
C ASP A 66 -6.28 3.59 10.57
N LEU A 67 -5.23 3.35 9.77
CA LEU A 67 -4.86 4.23 8.68
C LEU A 67 -5.75 3.95 7.48
N VAL A 68 -6.44 4.96 6.98
CA VAL A 68 -7.26 4.87 5.77
C VAL A 68 -6.64 5.72 4.68
N LEU A 69 -6.46 5.13 3.51
CA LEU A 69 -5.91 5.76 2.31
C LEU A 69 -6.98 5.71 1.22
N ILE A 70 -7.23 6.83 0.54
CA ILE A 70 -8.13 6.90 -0.61
C ILE A 70 -7.29 7.06 -1.87
N PHE A 71 -7.54 6.18 -2.83
CA PHE A 71 -6.99 6.23 -4.16
C PHE A 71 -8.10 6.53 -5.15
N ARG A 72 -7.83 7.41 -6.11
CA ARG A 72 -8.76 7.76 -7.17
C ARG A 72 -8.13 7.39 -8.50
N GLN A 73 -8.91 6.87 -9.43
CA GLN A 73 -8.41 6.64 -10.78
C GLN A 73 -8.15 7.99 -11.45
N ASP A 74 -6.95 8.16 -11.99
CA ASP A 74 -6.64 9.33 -12.82
C ASP A 74 -7.16 9.10 -14.24
N PRO A 75 -8.20 9.84 -14.69
CA PRO A 75 -8.71 9.70 -16.06
C PRO A 75 -7.67 10.08 -17.13
N GLY A 76 -6.55 10.73 -16.76
CA GLY A 76 -5.49 11.14 -17.67
C GLY A 76 -4.34 10.14 -17.86
N VAL A 77 -4.25 9.08 -17.04
CA VAL A 77 -3.09 8.17 -17.02
C VAL A 77 -3.55 6.71 -17.11
N SER A 78 -4.03 6.30 -18.28
CA SER A 78 -4.14 4.87 -18.60
C SER A 78 -2.72 4.28 -18.72
N VAL A 79 -2.21 3.69 -17.63
CA VAL A 79 -0.96 2.93 -17.66
C VAL A 79 -1.23 1.60 -18.38
N VAL A 80 -0.92 1.55 -19.67
CA VAL A 80 -0.74 0.27 -20.37
C VAL A 80 0.51 -0.37 -19.78
N VAL A 81 0.35 -1.31 -18.85
CA VAL A 81 1.46 -2.16 -18.38
C VAL A 81 1.80 -3.12 -19.53
N PRO A 82 2.97 -3.01 -20.19
CA PRO A 82 3.35 -3.95 -21.22
C PRO A 82 3.69 -5.28 -20.55
N ALA A 83 3.09 -6.38 -21.02
CA ALA A 83 3.18 -7.72 -20.44
C ALA A 83 4.57 -8.41 -20.49
N GLY A 84 5.67 -7.64 -20.50
CA GLY A 84 7.03 -8.17 -20.62
C GLY A 84 8.14 -7.33 -19.99
N ALA A 85 7.81 -6.37 -19.10
CA ALA A 85 8.83 -5.57 -18.42
C ALA A 85 9.59 -6.42 -17.39
N ASN A 86 10.72 -6.99 -17.81
CA ASN A 86 11.71 -7.59 -16.94
C ASN A 86 12.22 -6.51 -15.95
N PRO A 87 12.11 -6.68 -14.62
CA PRO A 87 12.55 -5.67 -13.66
C PRO A 87 14.07 -5.70 -13.55
N SER A 88 14.75 -5.16 -14.54
CA SER A 88 16.17 -4.80 -14.44
C SER A 88 16.30 -3.31 -14.73
N ALA A 89 15.86 -2.50 -13.76
CA ALA A 89 16.12 -1.07 -13.75
C ALA A 89 17.05 -0.79 -12.56
N GLY A 90 18.34 -0.60 -12.87
CA GLY A 90 19.27 0.07 -11.97
C GLY A 90 18.80 1.49 -11.63
N PRO A 91 19.45 2.19 -10.69
CA PRO A 91 18.90 3.39 -10.10
C PRO A 91 18.83 4.51 -11.15
N ALA A 92 17.62 4.85 -11.60
CA ALA A 92 17.35 5.96 -12.52
C ALA A 92 17.20 7.32 -11.81
N ALA A 93 17.66 7.43 -10.57
CA ALA A 93 17.49 8.61 -9.73
C ALA A 93 18.84 9.26 -9.39
N ALA A 94 19.50 9.89 -10.36
CA ALA A 94 20.40 11.05 -10.17
C ALA A 94 21.13 11.40 -11.47
N SER A 95 20.51 12.18 -12.36
CA SER A 95 21.25 12.92 -13.40
C SER A 95 20.43 14.13 -13.85
N ILE A 96 20.37 15.17 -13.01
CA ILE A 96 19.99 16.51 -13.46
C ILE A 96 21.30 17.29 -13.65
N PRO A 97 21.67 17.69 -14.88
CA PRO A 97 22.80 18.60 -15.06
C PRO A 97 22.34 20.01 -14.68
N ARG A 98 23.06 20.63 -13.74
CA ARG A 98 22.86 22.03 -13.35
C ARG A 98 23.55 22.95 -14.37
N PRO A 99 22.95 24.08 -14.76
CA PRO A 99 23.57 25.07 -15.66
C PRO A 99 24.78 25.77 -15.03
#